data_AF-A0A6P0X5W3-F1
#
_entry.id   AF-A0A6P0X5W3-F1
#
_cell.length_a   1.000
_cell.length_b   1.000
_cell.length_c   1.000
_cell.angle_alpha   90.00
_cell.angle_beta   90.00
_cell.angle_gamma   90.00
#
_symmetry.space_group_name_H-M   'P 1'
#
loop_
_entity.id
_entity.type
_entity.pdbx_description
1 polymer ?
#
loop_
_entity_poly.entity_id
_entity_poly.type
_entity_poly.pdbx_seq_one_letter_code
_entity_poly.pdbx_strand_id
1 'polypeptide(L)'
;MRTDTLFYKVFQTFPGALFELLGYNMTLAQNYTFKSVELKELAKRTDGVFFPKRDGDPIYFVEVQFQPDEHLYYRLMQEVFIFLGQNRWKYGWQAVVFWAKRSLDPGIPLCYDALVQGGNLRVYYLEDTPDTSTSIALGLVRLVVEPTSNIENRVRQ
;
A
#
# COMPACT_ATOMS: atom_id res chain seq x y z
N MET A 1 12.51 6.74 -4.44
CA MET A 1 11.81 7.95 -4.92
C MET A 1 11.10 7.78 -6.27
N ARG A 2 11.77 7.43 -7.39
CA ARG A 2 11.11 7.39 -8.72
C ARG A 2 10.06 6.28 -8.86
N THR A 3 10.33 5.11 -8.29
CA THR A 3 9.45 3.93 -8.36
C THR A 3 8.24 4.08 -7.45
N ASP A 4 8.44 4.62 -6.24
CA ASP A 4 7.38 4.93 -5.28
C ASP A 4 6.33 5.86 -5.92
N THR A 5 6.77 6.96 -6.56
CA THR A 5 5.87 7.90 -7.24
C THR A 5 5.08 7.25 -8.38
N LEU A 6 5.67 6.30 -9.11
CA LEU A 6 4.99 5.59 -10.18
C LEU A 6 3.91 4.65 -9.63
N PHE A 7 4.20 3.96 -8.53
CA PHE A 7 3.25 3.07 -7.87
C PHE A 7 2.06 3.83 -7.29
N TYR A 8 2.31 4.99 -6.69
CA TYR A 8 1.25 5.89 -6.23
C TYR A 8 0.33 6.33 -7.40
N LYS A 9 0.89 6.59 -8.59
CA LYS A 9 0.09 6.88 -9.79
C LYS A 9 -0.75 5.69 -10.26
N VAL A 10 -0.25 4.46 -10.09
CA VAL A 10 -1.04 3.24 -10.35
C VAL A 10 -2.26 3.22 -9.46
N PHE A 11 -2.13 3.41 -8.14
CA PHE A 11 -3.30 3.47 -7.24
C PHE A 11 -4.24 4.64 -7.53
N GLN A 12 -3.69 5.79 -7.93
CA GLN A 12 -4.52 6.94 -8.31
C GLN A 12 -5.36 6.69 -9.56
N THR A 13 -4.81 5.95 -10.54
CA THR A 13 -5.48 5.66 -11.81
C THR A 13 -6.35 4.40 -11.71
N PHE A 14 -5.91 3.40 -10.95
CA PHE A 14 -6.52 2.08 -10.78
C PHE A 14 -6.59 1.72 -9.29
N PRO A 15 -7.49 2.33 -8.51
CA PRO A 15 -7.60 2.06 -7.06
C PRO A 15 -7.99 0.61 -6.75
N GLY A 16 -8.58 -0.11 -7.73
CA GLY A 16 -8.84 -1.55 -7.66
C GLY A 16 -7.59 -2.39 -7.41
N ALA A 17 -6.42 -1.91 -7.83
CA ALA A 17 -5.15 -2.60 -7.69
C ALA A 17 -4.84 -2.99 -6.24
N LEU A 18 -5.18 -2.11 -5.27
CA LEU A 18 -5.00 -2.41 -3.85
C LEU A 18 -5.78 -3.68 -3.48
N PHE A 19 -7.06 -3.72 -3.81
CA PHE A 19 -7.94 -4.81 -3.41
C PHE A 19 -7.57 -6.11 -4.09
N GLU A 20 -7.15 -6.08 -5.35
CA GLU A 20 -6.61 -7.27 -6.02
C GLU A 20 -5.35 -7.80 -5.34
N LEU A 21 -4.40 -6.90 -4.99
CA LEU A 21 -3.18 -7.29 -4.26
C LEU A 21 -3.48 -7.85 -2.86
N LEU A 22 -4.58 -7.41 -2.25
CA LEU A 22 -5.07 -7.95 -0.98
C LEU A 22 -5.86 -9.28 -1.14
N GLY A 23 -6.05 -9.76 -2.37
CA GLY A 23 -6.82 -10.98 -2.68
C GLY A 23 -8.35 -10.77 -2.67
N TYR A 24 -8.80 -9.52 -2.72
CA TYR A 24 -10.22 -9.14 -2.80
C TYR A 24 -10.65 -8.78 -4.22
N ASN A 25 -11.96 -8.61 -4.41
CA ASN A 25 -12.51 -8.15 -5.69
C ASN A 25 -12.17 -6.67 -5.92
N MET A 26 -11.62 -6.33 -7.09
CA MET A 26 -11.25 -4.97 -7.48
C MET A 26 -12.40 -3.95 -7.36
N THR A 27 -13.65 -4.40 -7.51
CA THR A 27 -14.84 -3.53 -7.43
C THR A 27 -15.03 -2.93 -6.05
N LEU A 28 -14.41 -3.47 -5.00
CA LEU A 28 -14.39 -2.86 -3.67
C LEU A 28 -13.85 -1.44 -3.72
N ALA A 29 -12.92 -1.11 -4.62
CA ALA A 29 -12.41 0.24 -4.79
C ALA A 29 -13.50 1.29 -5.08
N GLN A 30 -14.65 0.89 -5.63
CA GLN A 30 -15.79 1.79 -5.84
C GLN A 30 -16.31 2.38 -4.52
N ASN A 31 -16.12 1.66 -3.41
CA ASN A 31 -16.47 2.10 -2.06
C ASN A 31 -15.42 3.00 -1.42
N TYR A 32 -14.31 3.30 -2.10
CA TYR A 32 -13.20 4.08 -1.53
C TYR A 32 -12.85 5.30 -2.38
N THR A 33 -12.21 6.27 -1.74
CA THR A 33 -11.57 7.41 -2.39
C THR A 33 -10.10 7.44 -2.01
N PHE A 34 -9.22 7.33 -3.01
CA PHE A 34 -7.78 7.41 -2.80
C PHE A 34 -7.33 8.87 -2.70
N LYS A 35 -6.62 9.24 -1.63
CA LYS A 35 -6.16 10.60 -1.37
C LYS A 35 -4.80 10.62 -0.68
N SER A 36 -4.07 11.71 -0.92
CA SER A 36 -2.98 12.12 -0.05
C SER A 36 -3.52 12.93 1.12
N VAL A 37 -2.89 12.78 2.29
CA VAL A 37 -3.28 13.42 3.54
C VAL A 37 -2.10 14.18 4.10
N GLU A 38 -2.32 15.44 4.47
CA GLU A 38 -1.34 16.24 5.21
C GLU A 38 -1.44 15.95 6.72
N LEU A 39 -0.32 15.51 7.30
CA LEU A 39 -0.14 15.33 8.73
C LEU A 39 0.67 16.50 9.27
N LYS A 40 -0.04 17.57 9.67
CA LYS A 40 0.58 18.84 10.07
C LYS A 40 1.57 18.70 11.22
N GLU A 41 1.27 17.85 12.21
CA GLU A 41 2.15 17.58 13.36
C GLU A 41 3.49 16.96 12.96
N LEU A 42 3.53 16.22 11.85
CA LEU A 42 4.76 15.62 11.33
C LEU A 42 5.42 16.47 10.24
N ALA A 43 4.80 17.59 9.84
CA ALA A 43 5.17 18.37 8.66
C ALA A 43 5.36 17.48 7.40
N LYS A 44 4.49 16.48 7.25
CA LYS A 44 4.57 15.43 6.21
C LYS A 44 3.24 15.19 5.52
N ARG A 45 3.33 14.51 4.37
CA ARG A 45 2.19 13.95 3.66
C ARG A 45 2.29 12.44 3.60
N THR A 46 1.15 11.77 3.81
CA THR A 46 0.97 10.35 3.55
C THR A 46 0.15 10.24 2.27
N ASP A 47 0.77 9.75 1.18
CA ASP A 47 0.16 9.75 -0.15
C ASP A 47 -0.78 8.55 -0.39
N GLY A 48 -0.78 7.58 0.51
CA GLY A 48 -1.39 6.26 0.31
C GLY A 48 -2.69 5.97 1.05
N VAL A 49 -3.62 6.91 1.17
CA VAL A 49 -4.80 6.71 2.02
C VAL A 49 -6.06 6.41 1.21
N PHE A 50 -6.70 5.27 1.47
CA PHE A 50 -8.01 4.92 0.91
C PHE A 50 -9.11 5.18 1.94
N PHE A 51 -9.86 6.24 1.71
CA PHE A 51 -10.98 6.64 2.55
C PHE A 51 -12.24 5.87 2.17
N PRO A 52 -12.91 5.20 3.12
CA PRO A 52 -14.18 4.58 2.85
C PRO A 52 -15.25 5.65 2.59
N LYS A 53 -16.14 5.38 1.64
CA LYS A 53 -17.33 6.21 1.36
C LYS A 53 -18.51 5.85 2.28
N ARG A 54 -18.44 4.70 2.94
CA ARG A 54 -19.47 4.17 3.83
C ARG A 54 -18.94 4.09 5.25
N ASP A 55 -19.79 4.44 6.19
CA ASP A 55 -19.54 4.25 7.61
C ASP A 55 -19.41 2.75 7.95
N GLY A 56 -18.48 2.44 8.85
CA GLY A 56 -18.19 1.06 9.29
C GLY A 56 -17.08 0.36 8.50
N ASP A 57 -16.86 0.73 7.24
CA ASP A 57 -15.74 0.22 6.45
C ASP A 57 -14.40 0.77 7.00
N PRO A 58 -13.30 -0.01 6.95
CA PRO A 58 -12.02 0.45 7.48
C PRO A 58 -11.34 1.46 6.56
N ILE A 59 -10.61 2.41 7.13
CA ILE A 59 -9.65 3.21 6.36
C ILE A 59 -8.38 2.39 6.08
N TYR A 60 -7.81 2.51 4.88
CA TYR A 60 -6.52 1.88 4.56
C TYR A 60 -5.42 2.92 4.43
N PHE A 61 -4.29 2.67 5.08
CA PHE A 61 -3.03 3.36 4.90
C PHE A 61 -2.08 2.42 4.17
N VAL A 62 -1.60 2.82 3.00
CA VAL A 62 -0.82 1.97 2.11
C VAL A 62 0.55 2.57 1.92
N GLU A 63 1.58 1.78 2.21
CA GLU A 63 2.97 2.13 1.93
C GLU A 63 3.59 1.10 0.98
N VAL A 64 4.43 1.57 0.07
CA VAL A 64 5.11 0.72 -0.92
C VAL A 64 6.59 1.05 -0.91
N GLN A 65 7.45 0.04 -0.74
CA GLN A 65 8.88 0.21 -0.57
C GLN A 65 9.70 -0.62 -1.56
N PHE A 66 10.59 0.06 -2.29
CA PHE A 66 11.51 -0.53 -3.27
C PHE A 66 12.96 -0.56 -2.80
N GLN A 67 13.22 -0.11 -1.57
CA GLN A 67 14.54 -0.06 -0.94
C GLN A 67 14.37 -0.35 0.56
N PRO A 68 15.39 -0.89 1.26
CA PRO A 68 15.28 -1.13 2.69
C PRO A 68 15.02 0.16 3.46
N ASP A 69 14.18 0.08 4.49
CA ASP A 69 13.91 1.20 5.40
C ASP A 69 13.62 0.65 6.82
N GLU A 70 14.64 0.67 7.67
CA GLU A 70 14.59 0.19 9.06
C GLU A 70 13.60 0.95 9.94
N HIS A 71 13.16 2.14 9.50
CA HIS A 71 12.27 3.00 10.25
C HIS A 71 10.84 3.03 9.71
N LEU A 72 10.55 2.32 8.61
CA LEU A 72 9.25 2.33 7.95
C LEU A 72 8.10 2.10 8.93
N TYR A 73 8.14 1.00 9.69
CA TYR A 73 7.04 0.62 10.57
C TYR A 73 6.80 1.65 11.67
N TYR A 74 7.86 2.18 12.28
CA TYR A 74 7.75 3.23 13.28
C TYR A 74 7.12 4.50 12.71
N ARG A 75 7.55 4.94 11.52
CA ARG A 75 6.96 6.11 10.86
C ARG A 75 5.50 5.88 10.48
N LEU A 76 5.18 4.74 9.86
CA LEU A 76 3.84 4.41 9.44
C LEU A 76 2.87 4.35 10.63
N MET A 77 3.27 3.73 11.75
CA MET A 77 2.41 3.69 12.94
C MET A 77 2.19 5.08 13.54
N GLN A 78 3.22 5.95 13.56
CA GLN A 78 3.03 7.34 13.98
C GLN A 78 2.03 8.07 13.07
N GLU A 79 2.18 7.94 11.75
CA GLU A 79 1.30 8.56 10.77
C GLU A 79 -0.16 8.11 10.92
N VAL A 80 -0.37 6.79 11.05
CA VAL A 80 -1.69 6.19 11.30
C VAL A 80 -2.31 6.76 12.57
N PHE A 81 -1.63 6.67 13.72
CA PHE A 81 -2.24 7.06 14.99
C PHE A 81 -2.44 8.57 15.14
N ILE A 82 -1.56 9.39 14.56
CA ILE A 82 -1.76 10.84 14.48
C ILE A 82 -3.01 11.13 13.63
N PHE A 83 -3.14 10.51 12.46
CA PHE A 83 -4.32 10.70 11.62
C PHE A 83 -5.61 10.32 12.35
N LEU A 84 -5.66 9.12 12.93
CA LEU A 84 -6.84 8.61 13.62
C LEU A 84 -7.23 9.52 14.80
N GLY A 85 -6.25 9.99 15.57
CA GLY A 85 -6.46 10.90 16.70
C GLY A 85 -7.01 12.26 16.25
N GLN A 86 -6.39 12.89 15.24
CA GLN A 86 -6.80 14.20 14.73
C GLN A 86 -8.22 14.20 14.18
N ASN A 87 -8.60 13.12 13.51
CA ASN A 87 -9.91 12.99 12.88
C ASN A 87 -10.95 12.33 13.79
N ARG A 88 -10.57 11.93 15.01
CA ARG A 88 -11.39 11.14 15.94
C ARG A 88 -12.05 9.96 15.23
N TRP A 89 -11.26 9.24 14.43
CA TRP A 89 -11.75 8.14 13.63
C TRP A 89 -12.30 7.02 14.53
N LYS A 90 -13.53 6.61 14.25
CA LYS A 90 -14.30 5.69 15.13
C LYS A 90 -14.58 4.32 14.50
N TYR A 91 -14.20 4.14 13.23
CA TYR A 91 -14.37 2.88 12.50
C TYR A 91 -13.05 2.11 12.41
N GLY A 92 -13.07 0.95 11.76
CA GLY A 92 -11.87 0.14 11.56
C GLY A 92 -10.77 0.89 10.80
N TRP A 93 -9.55 0.37 10.90
CA TRP A 93 -8.40 0.85 10.12
C TRP A 93 -7.46 -0.30 9.81
N GLN A 94 -6.73 -0.18 8.70
CA GLN A 94 -5.69 -1.11 8.29
C GLN A 94 -4.49 -0.35 7.72
N ALA A 95 -3.29 -0.74 8.13
CA ALA A 95 -2.03 -0.39 7.51
C ALA A 95 -1.56 -1.57 6.66
N VAL A 96 -1.28 -1.31 5.39
CA VAL A 96 -0.83 -2.28 4.40
C VAL A 96 0.52 -1.85 3.87
N VAL A 97 1.54 -2.68 4.05
CA VAL A 97 2.87 -2.46 3.51
C VAL A 97 3.13 -3.43 2.38
N PHE A 98 3.51 -2.89 1.22
CA PHE A 98 4.00 -3.67 0.09
C PHE A 98 5.52 -3.50 -0.01
N TRP A 99 6.27 -4.58 0.21
CA TRP A 99 7.69 -4.62 -0.12
C TRP A 99 7.86 -5.14 -1.53
N ALA A 100 8.73 -4.52 -2.33
CA ALA A 100 9.05 -5.04 -3.66
C ALA A 100 9.60 -6.47 -3.58
N LYS A 101 10.43 -6.75 -2.57
CA LYS A 101 11.00 -8.07 -2.27
C LYS A 101 11.10 -8.29 -0.77
N ARG A 102 11.00 -9.53 -0.32
CA ARG A 102 11.15 -9.95 1.07
C ARG A 102 12.52 -9.64 1.64
N SER A 103 13.56 -9.65 0.82
CA SER A 103 14.92 -9.28 1.24
C SER A 103 15.08 -7.80 1.61
N LEU A 104 14.11 -6.94 1.26
CA LEU A 104 14.12 -5.51 1.60
C LEU A 104 13.40 -5.22 2.92
N ASP A 105 12.59 -6.17 3.39
CA ASP A 105 11.80 -6.06 4.61
C ASP A 105 12.70 -6.29 5.84
N PRO A 106 12.91 -5.28 6.70
CA PRO A 106 13.70 -5.45 7.92
C PRO A 106 12.96 -6.25 9.01
N GLY A 107 11.69 -6.57 8.79
CA GLY A 107 10.81 -7.24 9.74
C GLY A 107 10.04 -6.26 10.62
N ILE A 108 8.82 -6.66 11.00
CA ILE A 108 7.96 -5.86 11.88
C ILE A 108 8.50 -5.94 13.32
N PRO A 109 8.73 -4.80 14.00
CA PRO A 109 9.08 -4.79 15.42
C PRO A 109 8.05 -5.49 16.31
N LEU A 110 8.52 -6.24 17.31
CA LEU A 110 7.68 -7.02 18.23
C LEU A 110 6.62 -6.17 18.97
N CYS A 111 6.90 -4.87 19.20
CA CYS A 111 5.93 -3.96 19.82
C CYS A 111 4.63 -3.77 19.03
N TYR A 112 4.61 -4.17 17.75
CA TYR A 112 3.42 -4.12 16.89
C TYR A 112 2.76 -5.48 16.66
N ASP A 113 3.19 -6.55 17.35
CA ASP A 113 2.69 -7.91 17.14
C ASP A 113 1.16 -8.02 17.33
N ALA A 114 0.60 -7.33 18.32
CA ALA A 114 -0.85 -7.28 18.52
C ALA A 114 -1.61 -6.70 17.29
N LEU A 115 -1.01 -5.74 16.59
CA LEU A 115 -1.59 -5.15 15.37
C LEU A 115 -1.52 -6.11 14.18
N VAL A 116 -0.45 -6.92 14.13
CA VAL A 116 -0.29 -7.98 13.12
C VAL A 116 -1.30 -9.09 13.35
N GLN A 117 -1.38 -9.60 14.58
CA GLN A 117 -2.34 -10.64 14.97
C GLN A 117 -3.79 -10.18 14.79
N GLY A 118 -4.09 -8.92 15.10
CA GLY A 118 -5.40 -8.30 14.86
C GLY A 118 -5.70 -8.03 13.38
N GLY A 119 -4.71 -8.21 12.49
CA GLY A 119 -4.86 -7.96 11.06
C GLY A 119 -4.97 -6.48 10.69
N ASN A 120 -4.63 -5.57 11.62
CA ASN A 120 -4.55 -4.13 11.37
C ASN A 120 -3.28 -3.78 10.62
N LEU A 121 -2.14 -4.42 10.91
CA LEU A 121 -0.91 -4.25 10.16
C LEU A 121 -0.66 -5.49 9.30
N ARG A 122 -0.63 -5.32 7.98
CA ARG A 122 -0.41 -6.41 7.02
C ARG A 122 0.76 -6.09 6.11
N VAL A 123 1.56 -7.11 5.82
CA VAL A 123 2.70 -7.01 4.91
C VAL A 123 2.50 -7.98 3.76
N TYR A 124 2.73 -7.50 2.55
CA TYR A 124 2.67 -8.25 1.31
C TYR A 124 3.94 -8.01 0.51
N TYR A 125 4.31 -8.99 -0.32
CA TYR A 125 5.52 -8.94 -1.14
C TYR A 125 5.12 -8.94 -2.62
N LEU A 126 5.55 -7.92 -3.35
CA LEU A 126 5.17 -7.74 -4.74
C LEU A 126 5.85 -8.76 -5.67
N GLU A 127 6.99 -9.31 -5.28
CA GLU A 127 7.63 -10.44 -5.99
C GLU A 127 6.75 -11.71 -6.01
N ASP A 128 5.82 -11.85 -5.06
CA ASP A 128 4.87 -12.96 -4.98
C ASP A 128 3.58 -12.69 -5.78
N THR A 129 3.50 -11.58 -6.54
CA THR A 129 2.29 -11.22 -7.28
C THR A 129 1.95 -12.29 -8.33
N PRO A 130 0.74 -12.90 -8.28
CA PRO A 130 0.34 -13.97 -9.18
C PRO A 130 0.29 -13.52 -10.66
N ASP A 131 0.07 -14.47 -11.55
CA ASP A 131 0.09 -14.21 -12.99
C ASP A 131 -0.91 -13.10 -13.37
N THR A 132 -0.40 -12.09 -14.08
CA THR A 132 -1.09 -10.80 -14.31
C THR A 132 -1.92 -10.80 -15.58
N SER A 133 -2.05 -11.95 -16.24
CA SER A 133 -2.72 -12.11 -17.53
C SER A 133 -4.19 -11.67 -17.52
N THR A 134 -4.83 -11.62 -16.34
CA THR A 134 -6.23 -11.23 -16.18
C THR A 134 -6.44 -9.84 -15.60
N SER A 135 -5.38 -9.10 -15.22
CA SER A 135 -5.52 -7.78 -14.58
C SER A 135 -4.47 -6.79 -15.06
N ILE A 136 -4.95 -5.72 -15.71
CA ILE A 136 -4.12 -4.59 -16.15
C ILE A 136 -3.43 -3.93 -14.95
N ALA A 137 -4.14 -3.82 -13.82
CA ALA A 137 -3.61 -3.24 -12.59
C ALA A 137 -2.42 -4.04 -12.06
N LEU A 138 -2.55 -5.37 -11.96
CA LEU A 138 -1.45 -6.23 -11.54
C LEU A 138 -0.32 -6.27 -12.58
N GLY A 139 -0.64 -6.17 -13.87
CA GLY A 139 0.33 -6.04 -14.95
C GLY A 139 1.20 -4.78 -14.81
N LEU A 140 0.59 -3.64 -14.49
CA LEU A 140 1.31 -2.40 -14.20
C LEU A 140 2.17 -2.52 -12.93
N VAL A 141 1.64 -3.12 -11.86
CA VAL A 141 2.42 -3.42 -10.65
C VAL A 141 3.68 -4.22 -10.98
N ARG A 142 3.57 -5.29 -11.78
CA ARG A 142 4.73 -6.06 -12.24
C ARG A 142 5.73 -5.24 -13.04
N LEU A 143 5.26 -4.42 -13.99
CA LEU A 143 6.14 -3.56 -14.79
C LEU A 143 6.94 -2.56 -13.93
N VAL A 144 6.39 -2.14 -12.80
CA VAL A 144 7.07 -1.24 -11.86
C VAL A 144 8.09 -1.99 -10.98
N VAL A 145 7.88 -3.29 -10.75
CA VAL A 145 8.71 -4.13 -9.88
C VAL A 145 9.84 -4.85 -10.66
N GLU A 146 9.63 -5.16 -11.94
CA GLU A 146 10.62 -5.84 -12.78
C GLU A 146 11.81 -4.93 -13.15
N PRO A 147 13.05 -5.46 -13.17
CA PRO A 147 14.20 -4.76 -13.72
C PRO A 147 13.99 -4.46 -15.21
N THR A 148 14.40 -3.27 -15.65
CA THR A 148 14.21 -2.75 -17.02
C THR A 148 14.71 -3.70 -18.12
N SER A 149 15.65 -4.60 -17.83
CA SER A 149 16.21 -5.58 -18.76
C SER A 149 15.22 -6.66 -19.24
N ASN A 150 14.10 -6.89 -18.52
CA ASN A 150 13.08 -7.86 -18.95
C ASN A 150 11.94 -7.24 -19.77
N ILE A 151 11.80 -5.92 -19.77
CA ILE A 151 10.72 -5.21 -20.47
C ILE A 151 10.91 -5.28 -22.00
N GLU A 152 12.16 -5.25 -22.48
CA GLU A 152 12.49 -5.27 -23.91
C GLU A 152 12.11 -6.58 -24.63
N ASN A 153 12.03 -7.69 -23.90
CA ASN A 153 11.66 -8.99 -24.48
C ASN A 153 10.15 -9.16 -24.70
N ARG A 154 9.29 -8.42 -23.99
CA ARG A 154 7.82 -8.51 -24.13
C ARG A 154 7.21 -7.48 -25.07
N VAL A 155 7.88 -6.36 -25.34
CA VAL A 155 7.40 -5.36 -26.33
C VAL A 155 7.66 -5.83 -27.78
N ARG A 156 8.47 -6.89 -27.97
CA ARG A 156 8.83 -7.46 -29.28
C ARG A 156 8.05 -8.73 -29.66
N GLN A 157 7.08 -9.17 -28.85
CA GLN A 157 6.15 -10.27 -29.15
C GLN A 157 4.72 -9.73 -29.24
#